data_AF-A0A1E4TNQ8-F1
#
_entry.id   AF-A0A1E4TNQ8-F1
#
_cell.length_a   1.000
_cell.length_b   1.000
_cell.length_c   1.000
_cell.angle_alpha   90.00
_cell.angle_beta   90.00
_cell.angle_gamma   90.00
#
_symmetry.space_group_name_H-M   'P 1'
#
loop_
_entity.id
_entity.type
_entity.pdbx_description
1 polymer ?
#
loop_
_entity_poly.entity_id
_entity_poly.type
_entity_poly.pdbx_seq_one_letter_code
_entity_poly.pdbx_strand_id
1 'polypeptide(L)'
;EKKLTLMEKIKHEFNHYKDGTKLLGLEMKISLKLLYKMFAGYELTRRESKQLERTMRDMLSLFPFAMFVIIPFAELLLPLALKLMPNLLPSTYESNLDKEKKIKLLRKTRLKVSENLRQIKKEIKLPPTFTKEDRQIFTNFYRKIQTNKKQDISREELVKVAKLLKDDLILDNLSRPELCAFARYINIKPYGTEQILRYRIRHKMLQIKHDDSVIQYEGIDSLTTQELQSACTSRGIKVQSVSPTELKEDLSNWLEMRLVDKIPSTLLVLSTAYAYGSLPKTYKSQYDALLAVLLSLPTEVYHETELNVSEDKDITHKQRINVLKEQENLIESENKQE
;
A
#
# COMPACT_ATOMS: atom_id res chain seq x y z
N GLU A 1 22.84 34.08 -0.03
CA GLU A 1 23.45 33.22 -1.07
C GLU A 1 24.03 34.11 -2.18
N LYS A 2 25.29 33.90 -2.59
CA LYS A 2 25.87 34.61 -3.75
C LYS A 2 25.13 34.16 -5.00
N LYS A 3 24.51 35.09 -5.74
CA LYS A 3 23.89 34.79 -7.03
C LYS A 3 24.99 34.43 -8.03
N LEU A 4 24.99 33.19 -8.51
CA LEU A 4 25.87 32.73 -9.59
C LEU A 4 25.70 33.62 -10.82
N THR A 5 26.81 33.99 -11.44
CA THR A 5 26.83 34.71 -12.73
C THR A 5 26.21 33.86 -13.84
N LEU A 6 25.77 34.47 -14.94
CA LEU A 6 25.14 33.76 -16.06
C LEU A 6 26.06 32.64 -16.60
N MET A 7 27.37 32.91 -16.69
CA MET A 7 28.37 31.95 -17.14
C MET A 7 28.61 30.81 -16.14
N GLU A 8 28.62 31.12 -14.84
CA GLU A 8 28.71 30.08 -13.80
C GLU A 8 27.49 29.16 -13.79
N LYS A 9 26.28 29.72 -14.03
CA LYS A 9 25.05 28.92 -14.19
C LYS A 9 25.14 28.01 -15.41
N ILE A 10 25.51 28.53 -16.58
CA ILE A 10 25.65 27.74 -17.80
C ILE A 10 26.69 26.61 -17.61
N LYS A 11 27.84 26.91 -17.01
CA LYS A 11 28.88 25.90 -16.72
C LYS A 11 28.38 24.84 -15.73
N HIS A 12 27.64 25.24 -14.71
CA HIS A 12 27.03 24.32 -13.74
C HIS A 12 26.02 23.39 -14.40
N GLU A 13 25.09 23.93 -15.20
CA GLU A 13 24.10 23.16 -15.96
C GLU A 13 24.79 22.18 -16.93
N PHE A 14 25.75 22.65 -17.72
CA PHE A 14 26.48 21.78 -18.65
C PHE A 14 27.20 20.63 -17.95
N ASN A 15 27.89 20.91 -16.84
CA ASN A 15 28.53 19.86 -16.04
C ASN A 15 27.51 18.89 -15.46
N HIS A 16 26.36 19.38 -14.99
CA HIS A 16 25.26 18.54 -14.50
C HIS A 16 24.75 17.57 -15.57
N TYR A 17 24.50 18.05 -16.79
CA TYR A 17 24.06 17.20 -17.90
C TYR A 17 25.15 16.20 -18.34
N LYS A 18 26.41 16.64 -18.40
CA LYS A 18 27.55 15.77 -18.75
C LYS A 18 27.71 14.63 -17.75
N ASP A 19 27.70 14.93 -16.45
CA ASP A 19 27.86 13.94 -15.40
C ASP A 19 26.62 13.03 -15.29
N GLY A 20 25.42 13.59 -15.47
CA GLY A 20 24.17 12.81 -15.54
C GLY A 20 24.16 11.82 -16.71
N THR A 21 24.66 12.22 -17.89
CA THR A 21 24.76 11.34 -19.07
C THR A 21 25.76 10.21 -18.85
N LYS A 22 26.91 10.50 -18.24
CA LYS A 22 27.89 9.46 -17.86
C LYS A 22 27.32 8.46 -16.85
N LEU A 23 26.63 8.98 -15.82
CA LEU A 23 25.98 8.16 -14.81
C LEU A 23 24.95 7.23 -15.44
N LEU A 24 24.09 7.75 -16.32
CA LEU A 24 23.10 6.95 -17.02
C LEU A 24 23.74 5.87 -17.90
N GLY A 25 24.83 6.18 -18.61
CA GLY A 25 25.58 5.19 -19.39
C GLY A 25 26.17 4.06 -18.53
N LEU A 26 26.69 4.38 -17.35
CA LEU A 26 27.15 3.39 -16.38
C LEU A 26 25.99 2.52 -15.86
N GLU A 27 24.86 3.12 -15.51
CA GLU A 27 23.65 2.42 -15.06
C GLU A 27 23.13 1.45 -16.13
N MET A 28 23.09 1.85 -17.40
CA MET A 28 22.72 0.99 -18.53
C MET A 28 23.66 -0.21 -18.68
N LYS A 29 24.98 0.01 -18.61
CA LYS A 29 25.98 -1.05 -18.72
C LYS A 29 25.83 -2.09 -17.60
N ILE A 30 25.64 -1.64 -16.37
CA ILE A 30 25.42 -2.52 -15.22
C ILE A 30 24.13 -3.32 -15.42
N SER A 31 23.05 -2.67 -15.82
CA SER A 31 21.75 -3.32 -16.02
C SER A 31 21.76 -4.36 -17.15
N LEU A 32 22.51 -4.11 -18.23
CA LEU A 32 22.69 -5.11 -19.29
C LEU A 32 23.42 -6.35 -18.78
N LYS A 33 24.42 -6.18 -17.91
CA LYS A 33 25.10 -7.29 -17.23
C LYS A 33 24.13 -8.07 -16.31
N LEU A 34 23.27 -7.38 -15.57
CA LEU A 34 22.27 -8.01 -14.71
C LEU A 34 21.19 -8.75 -15.51
N LEU A 35 20.74 -8.18 -16.64
CA LEU A 35 19.86 -8.87 -17.58
C LEU A 35 20.50 -10.14 -18.10
N TYR A 36 21.77 -10.08 -18.52
CA TYR A 36 22.49 -11.27 -18.97
C TYR A 36 22.63 -12.32 -17.88
N LYS A 37 22.95 -11.92 -16.64
CA LYS A 37 22.98 -12.81 -15.46
C LYS A 37 21.63 -13.51 -15.25
N MET A 38 20.52 -12.76 -15.35
CA MET A 38 19.17 -13.30 -15.24
C MET A 38 18.82 -14.26 -16.39
N PHE A 39 19.13 -13.90 -17.65
CA PHE A 39 18.92 -14.76 -18.82
C PHE A 39 19.76 -16.05 -18.78
N ALA A 40 20.93 -16.01 -18.15
CA ALA A 40 21.77 -17.16 -17.89
C ALA A 40 21.26 -18.05 -16.74
N GLY A 41 20.13 -17.71 -16.12
CA GLY A 41 19.48 -18.52 -15.07
C GLY A 41 19.97 -18.25 -13.65
N TYR A 42 20.81 -17.23 -13.43
CA TYR A 42 21.25 -16.86 -12.08
C TYR A 42 20.22 -15.95 -11.41
N GLU A 43 19.99 -16.20 -10.12
CA GLU A 43 19.16 -15.32 -9.31
C GLU A 43 19.85 -13.97 -9.08
N LEU A 44 19.04 -12.91 -9.11
CA LEU A 44 19.48 -11.56 -8.77
C LEU A 44 19.22 -11.31 -7.28
N THR A 45 20.20 -10.72 -6.61
CA THR A 45 19.99 -10.18 -5.26
C THR A 45 18.92 -9.09 -5.29
N ARG A 46 18.37 -8.74 -4.13
CA ARG A 46 17.40 -7.64 -4.00
C ARG A 46 17.91 -6.34 -4.62
N ARG A 47 19.19 -6.03 -4.38
CA ARG A 47 19.85 -4.82 -4.90
C ARG A 47 19.91 -4.83 -6.41
N GLU A 48 20.37 -5.92 -6.99
CA GLU A 48 20.47 -6.09 -8.44
C GLU A 48 19.09 -5.96 -9.10
N SER A 49 18.07 -6.62 -8.53
CA SER A 49 16.69 -6.55 -9.02
C SER A 49 16.13 -5.12 -8.99
N LYS A 50 16.35 -4.39 -7.88
CA LYS A 50 15.93 -2.98 -7.75
C LYS A 50 16.67 -2.05 -8.69
N GLN A 51 17.98 -2.25 -8.86
CA GLN A 51 18.78 -1.47 -9.79
C GLN A 51 18.31 -1.67 -11.23
N LEU A 52 18.07 -2.93 -11.62
CA LEU A 52 17.54 -3.26 -12.94
C LEU A 52 16.16 -2.63 -13.18
N GLU A 53 15.22 -2.75 -12.22
CA GLU A 53 13.89 -2.13 -12.34
C GLU A 53 13.97 -0.61 -12.51
N ARG A 54 14.86 0.04 -11.75
CA ARG A 54 15.08 1.50 -11.83
C ARG A 54 15.63 1.89 -13.19
N THR A 55 16.69 1.24 -13.66
CA THR A 55 17.31 1.59 -14.95
C THR A 55 16.38 1.30 -16.13
N MET A 56 15.59 0.22 -16.09
CA MET A 56 14.58 -0.05 -17.12
C MET A 56 13.52 1.06 -17.18
N ARG A 57 13.06 1.53 -16.01
CA ARG A 57 12.12 2.66 -15.92
C ARG A 57 12.75 3.96 -16.43
N ASP A 58 13.98 4.25 -16.03
CA ASP A 58 14.71 5.44 -16.46
C ASP A 58 14.96 5.42 -17.98
N MET A 59 15.28 4.26 -18.57
CA MET A 59 15.42 4.07 -20.02
C MET A 59 14.11 4.32 -20.77
N LEU A 60 12.97 3.83 -20.26
CA LEU A 60 11.66 4.09 -20.86
C LEU A 60 11.28 5.58 -20.81
N SER A 61 11.64 6.27 -19.72
CA SER A 61 11.44 7.72 -19.62
C SER A 61 12.41 8.53 -20.48
N LEU A 62 13.58 7.98 -20.81
CA LEU A 62 14.58 8.64 -21.64
C LEU A 62 14.12 8.82 -23.09
N PHE A 63 13.36 7.88 -23.65
CA PHE A 63 12.88 7.96 -25.03
C PHE A 63 12.06 9.23 -25.32
N PRO A 64 10.97 9.53 -24.59
CA PRO A 64 10.25 10.78 -24.79
C PRO A 64 11.07 12.01 -24.36
N PHE A 65 11.94 11.92 -23.36
CA PHE A 65 12.82 13.02 -22.97
C PHE A 65 13.83 13.40 -24.06
N ALA A 66 14.44 12.40 -24.73
CA ALA A 66 15.43 12.61 -25.78
C ALA A 66 14.86 13.41 -26.96
N MET A 67 13.56 13.27 -27.26
CA MET A 67 12.88 14.08 -28.26
C MET A 67 12.91 15.57 -27.95
N PHE A 68 12.83 15.97 -26.66
CA PHE A 68 12.93 17.37 -26.25
C PHE A 68 14.33 17.94 -26.38
N VAL A 69 15.37 17.10 -26.34
CA VAL A 69 16.77 17.50 -26.50
C VAL A 69 17.14 17.61 -27.99
N ILE A 70 16.64 16.69 -28.82
CA ILE A 70 16.95 16.64 -30.26
C ILE A 70 16.20 17.72 -31.04
N ILE A 71 14.96 18.03 -30.68
CA ILE A 71 14.13 19.02 -31.37
C ILE A 71 14.45 20.42 -30.86
N PRO A 72 14.95 21.35 -31.70
CA PRO A 72 15.20 22.73 -31.29
C PRO A 72 13.93 23.39 -30.74
N PHE A 73 14.07 24.16 -29.65
CA PHE A 73 12.98 24.84 -28.94
C PHE A 73 11.92 23.94 -28.27
N ALA A 74 12.01 22.60 -28.36
CA ALA A 74 11.09 21.72 -27.65
C ALA A 74 11.21 21.84 -26.12
N GLU A 75 12.37 22.26 -25.59
CA GLU A 75 12.57 22.56 -24.17
C GLU A 75 11.51 23.54 -23.61
N LEU A 76 11.02 24.49 -24.43
CA LEU A 76 9.97 25.42 -24.03
C LEU A 76 8.66 24.71 -23.66
N LEU A 77 8.43 23.52 -24.21
CA LEU A 77 7.28 22.67 -23.91
C LEU A 77 7.51 21.77 -22.69
N LEU A 78 8.73 21.63 -22.16
CA LEU A 78 9.01 20.78 -20.99
C LEU A 78 8.14 21.13 -19.77
N PRO A 79 7.91 22.40 -19.40
CA PRO A 79 7.03 22.73 -18.28
C PRO A 79 5.61 22.20 -18.46
N LEU A 80 5.08 22.23 -19.68
CA LEU A 80 3.77 21.69 -20.02
C LEU A 80 3.79 20.16 -20.04
N ALA A 81 4.82 19.56 -20.62
CA ALA A 81 5.01 18.12 -20.68
C ALA A 81 5.15 17.50 -19.28
N LEU A 82 5.88 18.12 -18.37
CA LEU A 82 6.02 17.67 -16.97
C LEU A 82 4.71 17.79 -16.18
N LYS A 83 3.85 18.76 -16.53
CA LYS A 83 2.51 18.87 -15.95
C LYS A 83 1.59 17.73 -16.40
N LEU A 84 1.73 17.28 -17.64
CA LEU A 84 0.97 16.15 -18.20
C LEU A 84 1.57 14.79 -17.78
N MET A 85 2.89 14.69 -17.75
CA MET A 85 3.68 13.49 -17.49
C MET A 85 4.72 13.75 -16.39
N PRO A 86 4.34 13.65 -15.11
CA PRO A 86 5.23 13.98 -13.97
C PRO A 86 6.42 13.02 -13.78
N ASN A 87 6.46 11.90 -14.52
CA ASN A 87 7.57 10.93 -14.53
C ASN A 87 8.32 10.93 -15.87
N LEU A 88 8.29 12.05 -16.61
CA LEU A 88 8.96 12.18 -17.89
C LEU A 88 10.49 12.25 -17.77
N LEU A 89 10.99 12.80 -16.66
CA LEU A 89 12.43 12.89 -16.41
C LEU A 89 12.96 11.58 -15.84
N PRO A 90 14.11 11.08 -16.34
CA PRO A 90 14.86 10.04 -15.66
C PRO A 90 15.18 10.46 -14.22
N SER A 91 15.15 9.51 -13.30
CA SER A 91 15.39 9.77 -11.87
C SER A 91 16.75 10.43 -11.58
N THR A 92 17.71 10.25 -12.50
CA THR A 92 19.04 10.86 -12.53
C THR A 92 19.00 12.39 -12.60
N TYR A 93 18.00 12.96 -13.27
CA TYR A 93 17.83 14.41 -13.44
C TYR A 93 16.87 15.01 -12.40
N GLU A 94 16.38 14.22 -11.43
CA GLU A 94 15.50 14.72 -10.39
C GLU A 94 16.29 15.42 -9.27
N SER A 95 15.97 16.70 -9.03
CA SER A 95 16.62 17.52 -8.00
C SER A 95 16.29 17.03 -6.58
N ASN A 96 17.19 17.31 -5.62
CA ASN A 96 16.94 16.99 -4.21
C ASN A 96 15.69 17.69 -3.67
N LEU A 97 15.43 18.92 -4.11
CA LEU A 97 14.23 19.66 -3.73
C LEU A 97 12.95 18.97 -4.22
N ASP A 98 12.96 18.38 -5.42
CA ASP A 98 11.79 17.69 -5.96
C ASP A 98 11.53 16.36 -5.25
N LYS A 99 12.60 15.63 -4.90
CA LYS A 99 12.51 14.44 -4.03
C LYS A 99 11.90 14.80 -2.67
N GLU A 100 12.36 15.88 -2.05
CA GLU A 100 11.78 16.35 -0.79
C GLU A 100 10.31 16.75 -0.92
N LYS A 101 9.94 17.45 -1.99
CA LYS A 101 8.52 17.79 -2.27
C LYS A 101 7.66 16.54 -2.40
N LYS A 102 8.13 15.51 -3.13
CA LYS A 102 7.41 14.23 -3.26
C LYS A 102 7.23 13.54 -1.90
N ILE A 103 8.27 13.51 -1.07
CA ILE A 103 8.20 12.94 0.29
C ILE A 103 7.19 13.72 1.15
N LYS A 104 7.26 15.05 1.16
CA LYS A 104 6.32 15.92 1.90
C LYS A 104 4.87 15.73 1.42
N LEU A 105 4.67 15.64 0.11
CA LEU A 105 3.35 15.40 -0.49
C LEU A 105 2.80 14.03 -0.09
N LEU A 106 3.60 12.97 -0.20
CA LEU A 106 3.19 11.62 0.18
C LEU A 106 2.81 11.58 1.67
N ARG A 107 3.59 12.20 2.55
CA ARG A 107 3.27 12.31 3.97
C ARG A 107 1.93 13.00 4.20
N LYS A 108 1.69 14.15 3.56
CA LYS A 108 0.42 14.89 3.67
C LYS A 108 -0.76 14.04 3.18
N THR A 109 -0.58 13.35 2.06
CA THR A 109 -1.58 12.43 1.51
C THR A 109 -1.88 11.30 2.49
N ARG A 110 -0.86 10.69 3.09
CA ARG A 110 -1.06 9.61 4.08
C ARG A 110 -1.81 10.09 5.31
N LEU A 111 -1.49 11.27 5.85
CA LEU A 111 -2.24 11.83 6.99
C LEU A 111 -3.72 11.99 6.65
N LYS A 112 -4.04 12.67 5.53
CA LYS A 112 -5.41 12.90 5.09
C LYS A 112 -6.16 11.60 4.82
N VAL A 113 -5.51 10.64 4.14
CA VAL A 113 -6.13 9.34 3.87
C VAL A 113 -6.38 8.57 5.16
N SER A 114 -5.43 8.59 6.10
CA SER A 114 -5.56 7.87 7.38
C SER A 114 -6.69 8.43 8.23
N GLU A 115 -6.86 9.76 8.26
CA GLU A 115 -8.01 10.41 8.90
C GLU A 115 -9.33 9.94 8.29
N ASN A 116 -9.42 9.90 6.96
CA ASN A 116 -10.61 9.43 6.26
C ASN A 116 -10.88 7.93 6.50
N LEU A 117 -9.84 7.09 6.46
CA LEU A 117 -9.97 5.65 6.67
C LEU A 117 -10.49 5.33 8.08
N ARG A 118 -10.13 6.14 9.09
CA ARG A 118 -10.66 5.99 10.46
C ARG A 118 -12.15 6.27 10.59
N GLN A 119 -12.72 7.02 9.66
CA GLN A 119 -14.15 7.36 9.64
C GLN A 119 -14.99 6.33 8.89
N ILE A 120 -14.36 5.41 8.14
CA ILE A 120 -15.07 4.37 7.41
C ILE A 120 -15.64 3.36 8.41
N LYS A 121 -16.97 3.34 8.50
CA LYS A 121 -17.74 2.33 9.21
C LYS A 121 -18.51 1.54 8.17
N LYS A 122 -17.83 0.62 7.49
CA LYS A 122 -18.46 -0.23 6.47
C LYS A 122 -18.51 -1.68 6.87
N GLU A 123 -19.64 -2.29 6.55
CA GLU A 123 -19.86 -3.71 6.71
C GLU A 123 -18.97 -4.46 5.74
N ILE A 124 -18.34 -5.52 6.23
CA ILE A 124 -17.69 -6.50 5.38
C ILE A 124 -18.74 -7.56 5.06
N LYS A 125 -19.12 -7.63 3.79
CA LYS A 125 -19.91 -8.75 3.29
C LYS A 125 -19.01 -9.98 3.29
N LEU A 126 -19.33 -10.96 4.14
CA LEU A 126 -18.61 -12.21 4.19
C LEU A 126 -18.89 -13.00 2.92
N PRO A 127 -17.88 -13.64 2.30
CA PRO A 127 -18.09 -14.32 1.04
C PRO A 127 -18.89 -15.61 1.27
N PRO A 128 -19.67 -16.07 0.27
CA PRO A 128 -20.44 -17.30 0.38
C PRO A 128 -19.54 -18.54 0.60
N THR A 129 -18.27 -18.47 0.19
CA THR A 129 -17.27 -19.52 0.32
C THR A 129 -16.81 -19.80 1.75
N PHE A 130 -17.19 -18.98 2.73
CA PHE A 130 -16.85 -19.24 4.13
C PHE A 130 -17.56 -20.48 4.66
N THR A 131 -16.79 -21.36 5.30
CA THR A 131 -17.28 -22.56 5.98
C THR A 131 -18.14 -22.19 7.20
N LYS A 132 -18.89 -23.16 7.75
CA LYS A 132 -19.66 -22.94 8.98
C LYS A 132 -18.73 -22.60 10.14
N GLU A 133 -17.56 -23.21 10.19
CA GLU A 133 -16.51 -22.98 11.17
C GLU A 133 -15.94 -21.56 11.06
N ASP A 134 -15.60 -21.09 9.85
CA ASP A 134 -15.09 -19.73 9.63
C ASP A 134 -16.10 -18.68 10.11
N ARG A 135 -17.38 -18.88 9.78
CA ARG A 135 -18.47 -18.01 10.22
C ARG A 135 -18.57 -17.99 11.74
N GLN A 136 -18.46 -19.15 12.39
CA GLN A 136 -18.50 -19.23 13.85
C GLN A 136 -17.30 -18.54 14.52
N ILE A 137 -16.10 -18.64 13.93
CA ILE A 137 -14.91 -17.91 14.39
C ILE A 137 -15.15 -16.40 14.33
N PHE A 138 -15.67 -15.88 13.21
CA PHE A 138 -16.06 -14.48 13.08
C PHE A 138 -17.12 -14.08 14.12
N THR A 139 -18.23 -14.80 14.19
CA THR A 139 -19.33 -14.48 15.11
C THR A 139 -18.86 -14.47 16.56
N ASN A 140 -18.07 -15.45 16.98
CA ASN A 140 -17.57 -15.52 18.36
C ASN A 140 -16.63 -14.36 18.69
N PHE A 141 -15.73 -14.00 17.77
CA PHE A 141 -14.83 -12.86 17.95
C PHE A 141 -15.59 -11.54 18.08
N TYR A 142 -16.53 -11.27 17.17
CA TYR A 142 -17.33 -10.04 17.19
C TYR A 142 -18.31 -9.99 18.37
N ARG A 143 -18.85 -11.14 18.81
CA ARG A 143 -19.65 -11.23 20.05
C ARG A 143 -18.84 -10.83 21.27
N LYS A 144 -17.60 -11.33 21.41
CA LYS A 144 -16.69 -10.93 22.50
C LYS A 144 -16.45 -9.43 22.50
N ILE A 145 -16.23 -8.84 21.31
CA ILE A 145 -16.05 -7.39 21.14
C ILE A 145 -17.27 -6.60 21.65
N GLN A 146 -18.49 -7.00 21.26
CA GLN A 146 -19.73 -6.31 21.65
C GLN A 146 -20.00 -6.38 23.15
N THR A 147 -19.65 -7.48 23.81
CA THR A 147 -19.76 -7.61 25.27
C THR A 147 -18.74 -6.80 26.07
N ASN A 148 -18.02 -5.86 25.42
CA ASN A 148 -16.98 -5.00 25.98
C ASN A 148 -15.77 -5.72 26.59
N LYS A 149 -15.61 -7.02 26.30
CA LYS A 149 -14.45 -7.84 26.68
C LYS A 149 -13.26 -7.63 25.73
N LYS A 150 -12.95 -6.37 25.40
CA LYS A 150 -11.85 -6.02 24.48
C LYS A 150 -10.49 -6.50 24.99
N GLN A 151 -10.33 -6.59 26.31
CA GLN A 151 -9.10 -7.05 26.97
C GLN A 151 -8.92 -8.58 26.91
N ASP A 152 -9.97 -9.34 26.58
CA ASP A 152 -9.94 -10.81 26.56
C ASP A 152 -9.57 -11.38 25.18
N ILE A 153 -9.30 -10.54 24.18
CA ILE A 153 -8.95 -10.98 22.83
C ILE A 153 -7.47 -11.34 22.79
N SER A 154 -7.17 -12.63 22.71
CA SER A 154 -5.80 -13.10 22.58
C SER A 154 -5.22 -12.77 21.19
N ARG A 155 -3.89 -12.65 21.11
CA ARG A 155 -3.18 -12.45 19.83
C ARG A 155 -3.51 -13.56 18.83
N GLU A 156 -3.65 -14.79 19.31
CA GLU A 156 -3.98 -15.95 18.48
C GLU A 156 -5.39 -15.85 17.89
N GLU A 157 -6.38 -15.41 18.68
CA GLU A 157 -7.74 -15.18 18.19
C GLU A 157 -7.78 -14.06 17.14
N LEU A 158 -7.08 -12.95 17.40
CA LEU A 158 -6.94 -11.85 16.46
C LEU A 158 -6.32 -12.33 15.13
N VAL A 159 -5.23 -13.09 15.19
CA VAL A 159 -4.54 -13.63 14.01
C VAL A 159 -5.44 -14.60 13.24
N LYS A 160 -6.19 -15.47 13.93
CA LYS A 160 -7.15 -16.39 13.29
C LYS A 160 -8.18 -15.64 12.46
N VAL A 161 -8.81 -14.61 13.02
CA VAL A 161 -9.81 -13.80 12.30
C VAL A 161 -9.17 -13.01 11.16
N ALA A 162 -8.01 -12.39 11.40
CA ALA A 162 -7.30 -11.62 10.38
C ALA A 162 -6.91 -12.45 9.15
N LYS A 163 -6.54 -13.73 9.33
CA LYS A 163 -6.21 -14.65 8.23
C LYS A 163 -7.39 -14.93 7.30
N LEU A 164 -8.62 -14.88 7.80
CA LEU A 164 -9.82 -15.14 7.01
C LEU A 164 -10.16 -13.96 6.09
N LEU A 165 -9.77 -12.73 6.46
CA LEU A 165 -9.95 -11.53 5.65
C LEU A 165 -8.91 -11.42 4.51
N LYS A 166 -8.98 -12.35 3.55
CA LYS A 166 -8.07 -12.40 2.40
C LYS A 166 -8.00 -11.06 1.65
N ASP A 167 -6.88 -10.82 0.96
CA ASP A 167 -6.63 -9.57 0.23
C ASP A 167 -7.80 -9.22 -0.73
N ASP A 168 -8.35 -10.21 -1.43
CA ASP A 168 -9.46 -10.02 -2.37
C ASP A 168 -10.76 -9.62 -1.68
N LEU A 169 -11.09 -10.29 -0.57
CA LEU A 169 -12.29 -9.99 0.20
C LEU A 169 -12.30 -8.54 0.68
N ILE A 170 -11.15 -8.06 1.15
CA ILE A 170 -11.01 -6.67 1.58
C ILE A 170 -11.23 -5.74 0.39
N LEU A 171 -10.54 -5.96 -0.73
CA LEU A 171 -10.59 -5.06 -1.89
C LEU A 171 -11.95 -5.06 -2.60
N ASP A 172 -12.68 -6.17 -2.59
CA ASP A 172 -13.99 -6.28 -3.22
C ASP A 172 -15.07 -5.56 -2.39
N ASN A 173 -14.89 -5.45 -1.07
CA ASN A 173 -15.76 -4.68 -0.18
C ASN A 173 -15.44 -3.16 -0.15
N LEU A 174 -14.32 -2.71 -0.73
CA LEU A 174 -13.99 -1.28 -0.82
C LEU A 174 -14.72 -0.62 -2.00
N SER A 175 -15.35 0.53 -1.75
CA SER A 175 -15.90 1.37 -2.82
C SER A 175 -14.80 2.14 -3.55
N ARG A 176 -15.10 2.65 -4.75
CA ARG A 176 -14.14 3.44 -5.54
C ARG A 176 -13.41 4.55 -4.76
N PRO A 177 -14.07 5.40 -3.96
CA PRO A 177 -13.38 6.43 -3.16
C PRO A 177 -12.34 5.86 -2.20
N GLU A 178 -12.62 4.69 -1.60
CA GLU A 178 -11.77 4.01 -0.64
C GLU A 178 -10.61 3.31 -1.34
N LEU A 179 -10.87 2.65 -2.48
CA LEU A 179 -9.82 2.14 -3.36
C LEU A 179 -8.87 3.26 -3.82
N CYS A 180 -9.41 4.43 -4.16
CA CYS A 180 -8.60 5.61 -4.50
C CYS A 180 -7.78 6.10 -3.31
N ALA A 181 -8.35 6.10 -2.10
CA ALA A 181 -7.65 6.49 -0.89
C ALA A 181 -6.52 5.50 -0.56
N PHE A 182 -6.82 4.20 -0.59
CA PHE A 182 -5.87 3.12 -0.39
C PHE A 182 -4.72 3.21 -1.40
N ALA A 183 -5.03 3.32 -2.70
CA ALA A 183 -4.03 3.49 -3.75
C ALA A 183 -3.10 4.68 -3.47
N ARG A 184 -3.65 5.85 -3.11
CA ARG A 184 -2.85 7.03 -2.76
C ARG A 184 -1.96 6.81 -1.55
N TYR A 185 -2.44 6.09 -0.53
CA TYR A 185 -1.67 5.79 0.68
C TYR A 185 -0.40 4.97 0.38
N ILE A 186 -0.53 3.95 -0.48
CA ILE A 186 0.58 3.11 -0.94
C ILE A 186 1.36 3.72 -2.13
N ASN A 187 1.21 5.02 -2.36
CA ASN A 187 1.91 5.79 -3.41
C ASN A 187 1.62 5.31 -4.84
N ILE A 188 0.38 4.89 -5.10
CA ILE A 188 -0.14 4.63 -6.45
C ILE A 188 -1.07 5.77 -6.84
N LYS A 189 -0.82 6.39 -8.01
CA LYS A 189 -1.76 7.34 -8.61
C LYS A 189 -3.06 6.59 -9.00
N PRO A 190 -4.23 6.95 -8.45
CA PRO A 190 -5.48 6.31 -8.81
C PRO A 190 -5.95 6.78 -10.19
N TYR A 191 -6.33 5.85 -11.05
CA TYR A 191 -6.96 6.10 -12.34
C TYR A 191 -7.74 4.87 -12.79
N GLY A 192 -8.65 5.04 -13.76
CA GLY A 192 -9.44 3.95 -14.32
C GLY A 192 -10.67 3.55 -13.49
N THR A 193 -11.21 2.38 -13.82
CA THR A 193 -12.36 1.74 -13.15
C THR A 193 -11.95 1.11 -11.82
N GLU A 194 -12.92 0.65 -11.02
CA GLU A 194 -12.63 -0.03 -9.76
C GLU A 194 -11.81 -1.30 -9.96
N GLN A 195 -12.08 -2.08 -11.00
CA GLN A 195 -11.37 -3.31 -11.33
C GLN A 195 -9.90 -3.02 -11.64
N ILE A 196 -9.62 -1.93 -12.36
CA ILE A 196 -8.25 -1.48 -12.62
C ILE A 196 -7.55 -1.08 -11.32
N LEU A 197 -8.23 -0.36 -10.42
CA LEU A 197 -7.68 -0.01 -9.11
C LEU A 197 -7.38 -1.25 -8.27
N ARG A 198 -8.32 -2.19 -8.16
CA ARG A 198 -8.14 -3.45 -7.43
C ARG A 198 -6.97 -4.25 -7.99
N TYR A 199 -6.88 -4.42 -9.31
CA TYR A 199 -5.75 -5.08 -9.96
C TYR A 199 -4.40 -4.43 -9.62
N ARG A 200 -4.31 -3.10 -9.73
CA ARG A 200 -3.07 -2.37 -9.42
C ARG A 200 -2.66 -2.50 -7.96
N ILE A 201 -3.63 -2.49 -7.04
CA ILE A 201 -3.40 -2.71 -5.62
C ILE A 201 -2.91 -4.14 -5.38
N ARG A 202 -3.60 -5.15 -5.92
CA ARG A 202 -3.19 -6.57 -5.84
C ARG A 202 -1.77 -6.77 -6.33
N HIS A 203 -1.46 -6.23 -7.50
CA HIS A 203 -0.12 -6.30 -8.08
C HIS A 203 0.93 -5.67 -7.16
N LYS A 204 0.63 -4.52 -6.54
CA LYS A 204 1.53 -3.92 -5.54
C LYS A 204 1.69 -4.78 -4.29
N MET A 205 0.63 -5.41 -3.79
CA MET A 205 0.70 -6.32 -2.65
C MET A 205 1.56 -7.55 -2.97
N LEU A 206 1.46 -8.10 -4.19
CA LEU A 206 2.32 -9.19 -4.66
C LEU A 206 3.79 -8.77 -4.70
N GLN A 207 4.09 -7.57 -5.21
CA GLN A 207 5.45 -7.03 -5.18
C GLN A 207 5.99 -6.89 -3.76
N ILE A 208 5.17 -6.42 -2.81
CA ILE A 208 5.56 -6.31 -1.40
C ILE A 208 5.80 -7.69 -0.80
N LYS A 209 4.93 -8.68 -1.05
CA LYS A 209 5.08 -10.05 -0.56
C LYS A 209 6.37 -10.70 -1.08
N HIS A 210 6.71 -10.47 -2.34
CA HIS A 210 7.97 -10.95 -2.90
C HIS A 210 9.16 -10.25 -2.22
N ASP A 211 9.11 -8.92 -2.09
CA ASP A 211 10.13 -8.13 -1.39
C ASP A 211 10.29 -8.55 0.09
N ASP A 212 9.20 -8.89 0.78
CA ASP A 212 9.20 -9.41 2.16
C ASP A 212 9.99 -10.73 2.25
N SER A 213 9.74 -11.65 1.30
CA SER A 213 10.41 -12.96 1.26
C SER A 213 11.91 -12.80 1.00
N VAL A 214 12.28 -11.90 0.09
CA VAL A 214 13.69 -11.61 -0.23
C VAL A 214 14.39 -10.93 0.95
N ILE A 215 13.76 -9.95 1.61
CA ILE A 215 14.34 -9.29 2.79
C ILE A 215 14.53 -10.28 3.94
N GLN A 216 13.56 -11.19 4.16
CA GLN A 216 13.69 -12.22 5.18
C GLN A 216 14.86 -13.17 4.90
N TYR A 217 15.10 -13.49 3.63
CA TYR A 217 16.20 -14.36 3.20
C TYR A 217 17.57 -13.68 3.33
N GLU A 218 17.71 -12.43 2.85
CA GLU A 218 18.97 -11.67 2.92
C GLU A 218 19.26 -11.10 4.32
N GLY A 219 18.23 -10.98 5.16
CA GLY A 219 18.28 -10.41 6.49
C GLY A 219 18.09 -8.89 6.52
N ILE A 220 17.38 -8.40 7.54
CA ILE A 220 17.05 -6.97 7.70
C ILE A 220 18.32 -6.11 7.87
N ASP A 221 19.36 -6.67 8.49
CA ASP A 221 20.62 -5.95 8.74
C ASP A 221 21.46 -5.73 7.48
N SER A 222 21.17 -6.45 6.39
CA SER A 222 21.85 -6.25 5.11
C SER A 222 21.44 -4.93 4.44
N LEU A 223 20.30 -4.33 4.81
CA LEU A 223 19.76 -3.13 4.18
C LEU A 223 20.52 -1.87 4.61
N THR A 224 20.83 -1.02 3.62
CA THR A 224 21.27 0.35 3.88
C THR A 224 20.12 1.20 4.44
N THR A 225 20.45 2.34 5.05
CA THR A 225 19.44 3.28 5.56
C THR A 225 18.44 3.71 4.50
N GLN A 226 18.89 3.98 3.27
CA GLN A 226 18.02 4.35 2.17
C GLN A 226 17.10 3.20 1.72
N GLU A 227 17.63 1.97 1.66
CA GLU A 227 16.83 0.80 1.30
C GLU A 227 15.79 0.45 2.36
N LEU A 228 16.15 0.60 3.65
CA LEU A 228 15.25 0.45 4.79
C LEU A 228 14.12 1.47 4.71
N GLN A 229 14.44 2.75 4.53
CA GLN A 229 13.45 3.81 4.36
C GLN A 229 12.51 3.53 3.17
N SER A 230 13.04 3.04 2.04
CA SER A 230 12.24 2.69 0.86
C SER A 230 11.34 1.47 1.09
N ALA A 231 11.85 0.46 1.80
CA ALA A 231 11.10 -0.75 2.17
C ALA A 231 9.93 -0.40 3.11
N CYS A 232 10.20 0.37 4.16
CA CYS A 232 9.17 0.85 5.09
C CYS A 232 8.15 1.75 4.38
N THR A 233 8.62 2.69 3.56
CA THR A 233 7.72 3.56 2.78
C THR A 233 6.81 2.74 1.87
N SER A 234 7.32 1.70 1.19
CA SER A 234 6.51 0.87 0.30
C SER A 234 5.38 0.11 1.03
N ARG A 235 5.55 -0.17 2.31
CA ARG A 235 4.59 -0.85 3.19
C ARG A 235 3.63 0.10 3.92
N GLY A 236 3.78 1.41 3.72
CA GLY A 236 2.95 2.42 4.40
C GLY A 236 3.50 2.89 5.74
N ILE A 237 4.57 2.26 6.24
CA ILE A 237 5.22 2.60 7.52
C ILE A 237 5.73 4.05 7.48
N LYS A 238 5.62 4.73 8.62
CA LYS A 238 6.09 6.11 8.78
C LYS A 238 7.61 6.12 8.87
N VAL A 239 8.25 6.91 8.01
CA VAL A 239 9.72 6.95 7.93
C VAL A 239 10.34 8.24 8.46
N GLN A 240 9.58 9.34 8.43
CA GLN A 240 10.12 10.64 8.79
C GLN A 240 10.17 10.82 10.32
N SER A 241 11.31 11.32 10.80
CA SER A 241 11.58 11.54 12.23
C SER A 241 11.58 10.26 13.06
N VAL A 242 11.99 9.13 12.45
CA VAL A 242 12.15 7.82 13.09
C VAL A 242 13.61 7.41 12.96
N SER A 243 14.19 6.85 14.01
CA SER A 243 15.57 6.37 14.00
C SER A 243 15.73 5.13 13.10
N PRO A 244 16.93 4.87 12.56
CA PRO A 244 17.17 3.66 11.77
C PRO A 244 16.89 2.36 12.55
N THR A 245 17.09 2.36 13.87
CA THR A 245 16.83 1.22 14.75
C THR A 245 15.34 0.95 14.89
N GLU A 246 14.53 1.99 15.16
CA GLU A 246 13.07 1.87 15.18
C GLU A 246 12.51 1.43 13.82
N LEU A 247 13.08 1.91 12.71
CA LEU A 247 12.66 1.46 11.38
C LEU A 247 12.93 -0.01 11.11
N LYS A 248 14.03 -0.55 11.64
CA LYS A 248 14.33 -1.99 11.58
C LYS A 248 13.31 -2.78 12.40
N GLU A 249 12.97 -2.30 13.58
CA GLU A 249 11.95 -2.91 14.44
C GLU A 249 10.57 -2.91 13.76
N ASP A 250 10.13 -1.77 13.22
CA ASP A 250 8.88 -1.65 12.48
C ASP A 250 8.83 -2.60 11.27
N LEU A 251 9.94 -2.71 10.53
CA LEU A 251 10.03 -3.64 9.39
C LEU A 251 10.04 -5.10 9.85
N SER A 252 10.72 -5.40 10.95
CA SER A 252 10.73 -6.74 11.55
C SER A 252 9.33 -7.17 11.98
N ASN A 253 8.62 -6.28 12.68
CA ASN A 253 7.23 -6.51 13.09
C ASN A 253 6.31 -6.74 11.89
N TRP A 254 6.47 -5.96 10.82
CA TRP A 254 5.75 -6.18 9.56
C TRP A 254 6.02 -7.57 8.98
N LEU A 255 7.30 -7.97 8.91
CA LEU A 255 7.70 -9.27 8.35
C LEU A 255 7.20 -10.43 9.20
N GLU A 256 7.23 -10.32 10.52
CA GLU A 256 6.65 -11.32 11.43
C GLU A 256 5.14 -11.47 11.18
N MET A 257 4.40 -10.36 11.19
CA MET A 257 2.96 -10.36 10.92
C MET A 257 2.63 -10.95 9.54
N ARG A 258 3.44 -10.65 8.52
CA ARG A 258 3.16 -11.10 7.15
C ARG A 258 3.62 -12.54 6.88
N LEU A 259 4.82 -12.91 7.30
CA LEU A 259 5.47 -14.17 6.95
C LEU A 259 5.21 -15.27 7.97
N VAL A 260 5.08 -14.95 9.27
CA VAL A 260 4.80 -15.93 10.33
C VAL A 260 3.30 -16.01 10.56
N ASP A 261 2.67 -14.90 10.91
CA ASP A 261 1.24 -14.85 11.20
C ASP A 261 0.37 -14.89 9.92
N LYS A 262 0.98 -14.84 8.73
CA LYS A 262 0.29 -14.91 7.43
C LYS A 262 -0.83 -13.89 7.25
N ILE A 263 -0.80 -12.77 7.97
CA ILE A 263 -1.84 -11.74 7.90
C ILE A 263 -1.84 -11.12 6.50
N PRO A 264 -3.00 -10.98 5.83
CA PRO A 264 -3.11 -10.41 4.48
C PRO A 264 -2.48 -9.01 4.37
N SER A 265 -1.85 -8.74 3.23
CA SER A 265 -1.01 -7.53 3.06
C SER A 265 -1.88 -6.27 3.01
N THR A 266 -3.07 -6.35 2.41
CA THR A 266 -4.00 -5.23 2.37
C THR A 266 -4.46 -4.84 3.76
N LEU A 267 -4.73 -5.84 4.62
CA LEU A 267 -5.12 -5.62 6.01
C LEU A 267 -3.99 -5.00 6.84
N LEU A 268 -2.75 -5.44 6.63
CA LEU A 268 -1.58 -4.83 7.27
C LEU A 268 -1.40 -3.38 6.85
N VAL A 269 -1.55 -3.07 5.56
CA VAL A 269 -1.53 -1.68 5.08
C VAL A 269 -2.64 -0.86 5.75
N LEU A 270 -3.87 -1.38 5.83
CA LEU A 270 -4.97 -0.70 6.53
C LEU A 270 -4.63 -0.44 8.01
N SER A 271 -4.06 -1.43 8.71
CA SER A 271 -3.58 -1.27 10.09
C SER A 271 -2.54 -0.16 10.22
N THR A 272 -1.53 -0.16 9.34
CA THR A 272 -0.52 0.92 9.33
C THR A 272 -1.12 2.29 9.01
N ALA A 273 -2.14 2.35 8.15
CA ALA A 273 -2.85 3.58 7.84
C ALA A 273 -3.66 4.07 9.04
N TYR A 274 -4.37 3.18 9.72
CA TYR A 274 -5.17 3.52 10.90
C TYR A 274 -4.29 4.14 12.02
N ALA A 275 -3.11 3.55 12.21
CA ALA A 275 -2.11 4.00 13.19
C ALA A 275 -1.23 5.18 12.72
N TYR A 276 -1.35 5.61 11.46
CA TYR A 276 -0.46 6.59 10.87
C TYR A 276 -0.59 7.95 11.56
N GLY A 277 0.51 8.41 12.18
CA GLY A 277 0.56 9.66 12.93
C GLY A 277 0.10 9.56 14.39
N SER A 278 -0.44 8.41 14.81
CA SER A 278 -0.99 8.18 16.15
C SER A 278 -0.15 7.22 17.01
N LEU A 279 0.80 6.48 16.44
CA LEU A 279 1.80 5.72 17.20
C LEU A 279 2.93 6.65 17.73
N PRO A 280 3.32 6.53 19.03
CA PRO A 280 2.85 5.58 20.06
C PRO A 280 1.73 6.14 20.96
N LYS A 281 1.16 7.31 20.65
CA LYS A 281 0.18 7.99 21.51
C LYS A 281 -1.14 7.22 21.72
N THR A 282 -1.52 6.35 20.79
CA THR A 282 -2.84 5.70 20.78
C THR A 282 -2.78 4.16 20.72
N TYR A 283 -1.72 3.59 20.15
CA TYR A 283 -1.54 2.14 19.99
C TYR A 283 -0.19 1.75 20.58
N LYS A 284 -0.09 0.59 21.26
CA LYS A 284 1.20 0.11 21.80
C LYS A 284 1.89 -0.82 20.82
N SER A 285 1.12 -1.52 19.98
CA SER A 285 1.62 -2.46 18.98
C SER A 285 0.89 -2.33 17.65
N GLN A 286 1.48 -2.87 16.58
CA GLN A 286 0.81 -3.00 15.28
C GLN A 286 -0.38 -3.98 15.32
N TYR A 287 -0.41 -4.91 16.27
CA TYR A 287 -1.56 -5.77 16.55
C TYR A 287 -2.73 -4.97 17.15
N ASP A 288 -2.46 -3.98 18.00
CA ASP A 288 -3.52 -3.11 18.54
C ASP A 288 -4.16 -2.27 17.43
N ALA A 289 -3.34 -1.81 16.48
CA ALA A 289 -3.81 -1.10 15.29
C ALA A 289 -4.64 -2.03 14.38
N LEU A 290 -4.22 -3.29 14.23
CA LEU A 290 -4.99 -4.31 13.51
C LEU A 290 -6.34 -4.56 14.19
N LEU A 291 -6.35 -4.73 15.51
CA LEU A 291 -7.56 -4.87 16.29
C LEU A 291 -8.47 -3.65 16.10
N ALA A 292 -7.93 -2.43 16.14
CA ALA A 292 -8.69 -1.21 15.91
C ALA A 292 -9.34 -1.16 14.53
N VAL A 293 -8.65 -1.64 13.48
CA VAL A 293 -9.25 -1.79 12.14
C VAL A 293 -10.41 -2.77 12.19
N LEU A 294 -10.23 -3.96 12.79
CA LEU A 294 -11.30 -4.96 12.88
C LEU A 294 -12.51 -4.47 13.69
N LEU A 295 -12.27 -3.67 14.73
CA LEU A 295 -13.30 -3.03 15.56
C LEU A 295 -14.07 -1.94 14.82
N SER A 296 -13.48 -1.32 13.80
CA SER A 296 -14.12 -0.25 13.03
C SER A 296 -15.10 -0.75 11.96
N LEU A 297 -15.09 -2.05 11.69
CA LEU A 297 -15.93 -2.70 10.68
C LEU A 297 -17.28 -3.07 11.32
N PRO A 298 -18.41 -2.42 10.97
CA PRO A 298 -19.72 -2.79 11.47
C PRO A 298 -20.10 -4.23 11.15
N THR A 299 -20.93 -4.79 12.04
CA THR A 299 -21.28 -6.20 12.10
C THR A 299 -22.65 -6.48 11.48
N GLU A 300 -22.71 -7.02 10.27
CA GLU A 300 -23.90 -7.71 9.75
C GLU A 300 -23.84 -9.24 9.94
N VAL A 301 -22.78 -9.75 10.60
CA VAL A 301 -22.63 -11.20 10.88
C VAL A 301 -23.87 -11.78 11.59
N TYR A 302 -24.67 -10.95 12.26
CA TYR A 302 -25.84 -11.39 13.02
C TYR A 302 -27.03 -11.86 12.19
N HIS A 303 -27.22 -11.41 10.93
CA HIS A 303 -28.46 -11.69 10.21
C HIS A 303 -28.36 -12.86 9.22
N GLU A 304 -27.28 -12.97 8.44
CA GLU A 304 -27.11 -14.12 7.53
C GLU A 304 -26.65 -15.41 8.25
N THR A 305 -25.90 -15.29 9.35
CA THR A 305 -25.42 -16.49 10.05
C THR A 305 -26.51 -17.15 10.89
N GLU A 306 -27.47 -16.41 11.46
CA GLU A 306 -28.67 -17.04 12.06
C GLU A 306 -29.49 -17.79 11.00
N LEU A 307 -29.58 -17.30 9.76
CA LEU A 307 -30.35 -17.94 8.71
C LEU A 307 -29.68 -19.21 8.13
N ASN A 308 -28.35 -19.23 8.01
CA ASN A 308 -27.62 -20.34 7.37
C ASN A 308 -27.02 -21.35 8.38
N VAL A 309 -26.76 -20.95 9.62
CA VAL A 309 -26.28 -21.87 10.68
C VAL A 309 -27.46 -22.56 11.37
N SER A 310 -28.67 -21.98 11.29
CA SER A 310 -29.88 -22.47 11.97
C SER A 310 -30.95 -22.94 10.98
N GLU A 311 -30.57 -23.81 10.03
CA GLU A 311 -31.56 -24.71 9.40
C GLU A 311 -32.20 -25.65 10.45
N ASP A 312 -31.60 -25.78 11.62
CA ASP A 312 -32.17 -26.43 12.80
C ASP A 312 -33.07 -25.48 13.60
N LYS A 313 -34.37 -25.48 13.25
CA LYS A 313 -35.58 -25.30 14.07
C LYS A 313 -35.78 -24.10 15.03
N ASP A 314 -34.82 -23.22 15.30
CA ASP A 314 -34.92 -22.21 16.38
C ASP A 314 -34.93 -20.73 15.94
N ILE A 315 -35.38 -20.39 14.72
CA ILE A 315 -35.53 -18.98 14.31
C ILE A 315 -36.95 -18.47 14.64
N THR A 316 -37.05 -17.45 15.50
CA THR A 316 -38.35 -16.85 15.86
C THR A 316 -38.90 -16.03 14.68
N HIS A 317 -40.20 -16.09 14.40
CA HIS A 317 -40.84 -15.32 13.30
C HIS A 317 -40.51 -13.82 13.30
N LYS A 318 -40.27 -13.24 14.48
CA LYS A 318 -39.87 -11.84 14.65
C LYS A 318 -38.51 -11.52 14.02
N GLN A 319 -37.55 -12.46 14.08
CA GLN A 319 -36.22 -12.30 13.46
C GLN A 319 -36.31 -12.34 11.93
N ARG A 320 -37.11 -13.28 11.36
CA ARG A 320 -37.36 -13.32 9.90
C ARG A 320 -37.98 -12.03 9.37
N ILE A 321 -38.93 -11.44 10.11
CA ILE A 321 -39.58 -10.18 9.70
C ILE A 321 -38.58 -9.02 9.65
N ASN A 322 -37.65 -8.93 10.61
CA ASN A 322 -36.66 -7.86 10.62
C ASN A 322 -35.70 -7.97 9.43
N VAL A 323 -35.26 -9.19 9.10
CA VAL A 323 -34.41 -9.42 7.91
C VAL A 323 -35.10 -9.02 6.62
N LEU A 324 -36.38 -9.37 6.44
CA LEU A 324 -37.12 -9.02 5.22
C LEU A 324 -37.26 -7.50 5.05
N LYS A 325 -37.52 -6.77 6.15
CA LYS A 325 -37.60 -5.29 6.12
C LYS A 325 -36.26 -4.65 5.78
N GLU A 326 -35.16 -5.26 6.20
CA GLU A 326 -33.82 -4.75 5.92
C GLU A 326 -33.41 -5.02 4.47
N GLN A 327 -33.77 -6.20 3.92
CA GLN A 327 -33.63 -6.48 2.48
C GLN A 327 -34.44 -5.50 1.63
N GLU A 328 -35.66 -5.16 2.04
CA GLU A 328 -36.49 -4.15 1.37
C GLU A 328 -35.81 -2.77 1.36
N ASN A 329 -35.24 -2.34 2.49
CA ASN A 329 -34.49 -1.09 2.59
C ASN A 329 -33.21 -1.09 1.71
N LEU A 330 -32.51 -2.21 1.64
CA LEU A 330 -31.32 -2.37 0.79
C LEU A 330 -31.68 -2.25 -0.69
N ILE A 331 -32.73 -2.95 -1.15
CA ILE A 331 -33.25 -2.86 -2.51
C ILE A 331 -33.66 -1.42 -2.84
N GLU A 332 -34.34 -0.74 -1.90
CA GLU A 332 -34.74 0.66 -2.10
C GLU A 332 -33.52 1.60 -2.20
N SER A 333 -32.45 1.31 -1.48
CA SER A 333 -31.20 2.08 -1.54
C SER A 333 -30.41 1.83 -2.84
N GLU A 334 -30.43 0.60 -3.37
CA GLU A 334 -29.79 0.23 -4.64
C GLU A 334 -30.53 0.88 -5.82
N ASN A 335 -31.87 0.83 -5.82
CA ASN A 335 -32.72 1.48 -6.83
C ASN A 335 -32.60 3.02 -6.86
N LYS A 336 -32.12 3.64 -5.77
CA LYS A 336 -31.84 5.10 -5.71
C LYS A 336 -30.44 5.46 -6.20
N GLN A 337 -29.55 4.48 -6.35
CA GLN A 337 -28.17 4.68 -6.81
C GLN A 337 -27.98 4.37 -8.31
N GLU A 338 -28.91 3.63 -8.93
CA GLU A 338 -29.13 3.65 -10.39
C GLU A 338 -29.79 4.95 -10.84
#